data_AF-A0A7X9CPV5-F1
#
_entry.id   AF-A0A7X9CPV5-F1
#
_cell.length_a   1.000
_cell.length_b   1.000
_cell.length_c   1.000
_cell.angle_alpha   90.00
_cell.angle_beta   90.00
_cell.angle_gamma   90.00
#
_symmetry.space_group_name_H-M   'P 1'
#
loop_
_entity.id
_entity.type
_entity.pdbx_description
1 polymer ?
#
loop_
_entity_poly.entity_id
_entity_poly.type
_entity_poly.pdbx_seq_one_letter_code
_entity_poly.pdbx_strand_id
1 'polypeptide(L)' 'MSKPFIELITCECGDWEILRVNLGEDFQAEGHRLNSWDWIELLDLLGYKVEEREISDEDMENRRY' A
#
# COMPACT_ATOMS: atom_id res chain seq x y z
N MET A 1 -14.99 14.56 9.62
CA MET A 1 -14.05 14.67 8.49
C MET A 1 -14.52 13.71 7.40
N SER A 2 -14.47 14.11 6.14
CA SER A 2 -14.64 13.18 5.02
C SER A 2 -13.48 12.18 5.04
N LYS A 3 -13.74 10.92 4.70
CA LYS A 3 -12.66 9.96 4.49
C LYS A 3 -11.90 10.35 3.21
N PRO A 4 -10.56 10.21 3.18
CA PRO A 4 -9.78 10.28 1.95
C PRO A 4 -10.36 9.35 0.88
N PHE A 5 -10.38 9.82 -0.37
CA PHE A 5 -10.74 8.97 -1.52
C PHE A 5 -9.47 8.31 -2.05
N ILE A 6 -9.49 6.99 -2.12
CA ILE A 6 -8.41 6.16 -2.62
C ILE A 6 -8.98 5.35 -3.77
N GLU A 7 -8.34 5.45 -4.94
CA GLU A 7 -8.73 4.73 -6.14
C GLU A 7 -7.70 3.63 -6.43
N LEU A 8 -8.18 2.41 -6.61
CA LEU A 8 -7.40 1.29 -7.12
C LEU A 8 -7.98 0.89 -8.48
N ILE A 9 -7.20 1.09 -9.54
CA ILE A 9 -7.55 0.73 -10.91
C ILE A 9 -6.81 -0.56 -11.26
N THR A 10 -7.53 -1.57 -11.74
CA THR A 10 -6.96 -2.86 -12.15
C THR A 10 -7.33 -3.18 -13.59
N CYS A 11 -6.45 -3.84 -14.34
CA CYS A 11 -6.79 -4.35 -15.68
C CYS A 11 -7.39 -5.76 -15.65
N GLU A 12 -7.83 -6.25 -16.82
CA GLU A 12 -8.25 -7.65 -16.98
C GLU A 12 -7.13 -8.60 -16.55
N CYS A 13 -7.49 -9.69 -15.85
CA CYS A 13 -6.56 -10.65 -15.24
C CYS A 13 -5.67 -10.10 -14.11
N GLY A 14 -5.79 -8.82 -13.72
CA GLY A 14 -5.02 -8.24 -12.62
C GLY A 14 -3.53 -8.14 -12.90
N ASP A 15 -3.14 -8.07 -14.18
CA ASP A 15 -1.75 -7.96 -14.61
C ASP A 15 -1.18 -6.55 -14.42
N TRP A 16 -2.02 -5.54 -14.16
CA TRP A 16 -1.61 -4.17 -13.94
C TRP A 16 -2.54 -3.50 -12.94
N GLU A 17 -1.93 -2.76 -12.02
CA GLU A 17 -2.57 -2.07 -10.92
C GLU A 17 -2.09 -0.62 -10.88
N ILE A 18 -3.00 0.30 -10.54
CA ILE A 18 -2.71 1.72 -10.32
C ILE A 18 -3.39 2.13 -9.01
N LEU A 19 -2.61 2.63 -8.06
CA LEU A 19 -3.08 3.20 -6.79
C LEU A 19 -2.99 4.72 -6.85
N ARG A 20 -4.12 5.41 -6.63
CA ARG A 20 -4.21 6.88 -6.70
C ARG A 20 -4.89 7.47 -5.49
N VAL A 21 -4.34 8.58 -4.99
CA VAL A 21 -4.94 9.39 -3.93
C VAL A 21 -4.77 10.87 -4.24
N ASN A 22 -5.85 11.63 -4.07
CA ASN A 22 -5.83 13.09 -4.20
C ASN A 22 -6.09 13.72 -2.83
N LEU A 23 -5.02 14.24 -2.21
CA LEU A 23 -5.05 14.91 -0.90
C LEU A 23 -4.33 16.26 -0.90
N GLY A 24 -4.41 16.98 -2.03
CA GLY A 24 -3.69 18.24 -2.24
C GLY A 24 -2.35 18.06 -2.98
N GLU A 25 -1.76 16.86 -2.89
CA GLU A 25 -0.75 16.33 -3.80
C GLU A 25 -1.28 15.02 -4.41
N ASP A 26 -0.97 14.78 -5.69
CA ASP A 26 -1.38 13.57 -6.40
C ASP A 26 -0.36 12.46 -6.11
N PHE A 27 -0.76 11.48 -5.32
CA PHE A 27 -0.02 10.23 -5.17
C PHE A 27 -0.46 9.25 -6.26
N GLN A 28 0.50 8.65 -6.97
CA GLN A 28 0.27 7.56 -7.91
C GLN A 28 1.40 6.53 -7.84
N ALA A 29 1.03 5.28 -7.60
CA ALA A 29 1.89 4.11 -7.80
C ALA A 29 1.25 3.21 -8.86
N GLU A 30 2.07 2.60 -9.73
CA GLU A 30 1.59 1.72 -10.79
C GLU A 30 2.58 0.61 -11.11
N GLY A 31 2.07 -0.53 -11.57
CA GLY A 31 2.91 -1.63 -12.04
C GLY A 31 2.15 -2.94 -12.18
N HIS A 32 2.87 -4.01 -12.51
CA HIS A 32 2.26 -5.33 -12.67
C HIS A 32 1.69 -5.92 -11.38
N ARG A 33 2.20 -5.46 -10.24
CA ARG A 33 1.68 -5.72 -8.91
C ARG A 33 2.21 -4.63 -8.00
N LEU A 34 1.33 -3.99 -7.24
CA LEU A 34 1.73 -3.10 -6.17
C LEU A 34 2.38 -3.92 -5.05
N ASN A 35 3.52 -3.46 -4.57
CA ASN A 35 4.25 -4.08 -3.47
C ASN A 35 3.88 -3.42 -2.13
N SER A 36 4.36 -3.98 -1.03
CA SER A 36 4.05 -3.46 0.31
C SER A 36 4.53 -2.02 0.53
N TRP A 37 5.61 -1.59 -0.13
CA TRP A 37 6.13 -0.22 -0.05
C TRP A 37 5.16 0.80 -0.63
N ASP A 38 4.51 0.50 -1.75
CA ASP A 38 3.52 1.39 -2.39
C ASP A 38 2.36 1.71 -1.41
N TRP A 39 1.97 0.73 -0.60
CA TRP A 39 0.94 0.89 0.42
C TRP A 39 1.45 1.59 1.68
N ILE A 40 2.68 1.32 2.10
CA ILE A 40 3.32 1.97 3.25
C ILE A 40 3.46 3.48 3.00
N GLU A 41 3.93 3.87 1.80
CA GLU A 41 4.07 5.26 1.40
C GLU A 41 2.71 5.99 1.40
N LEU A 42 1.68 5.34 0.88
CA LEU A 42 0.32 5.88 0.93
C LEU A 42 -0.15 6.10 2.39
N LEU A 43 0.06 5.13 3.27
CA LEU A 43 -0.36 5.25 4.67
C LEU A 43 0.38 6.38 5.41
N ASP A 44 1.67 6.56 5.11
CA ASP A 44 2.45 7.68 5.64
C ASP A 44 1.90 9.04 5.15
N LEU A 45 1.58 9.15 3.84
CA LEU A 45 0.97 10.35 3.25
C LEU A 45 -0.41 10.68 3.85
N LEU A 46 -1.16 9.66 4.25
CA LEU A 46 -2.44 9.80 4.94
C LEU A 46 -2.28 10.22 6.42
N GLY A 47 -1.05 10.32 6.92
CA GLY A 47 -0.72 10.71 8.29
C GLY A 47 -0.77 9.56 9.31
N TYR A 48 -0.74 8.31 8.86
CA TYR A 48 -0.60 7.16 9.75
C TYR A 48 0.88 6.94 10.10
N LYS A 49 1.15 6.55 11.35
CA LYS A 49 2.46 6.05 11.73
C LYS A 49 2.59 4.61 11.25
N VAL A 50 3.49 4.36 10.30
CA VAL A 50 3.74 3.03 9.75
C VAL A 50 5.08 2.49 10.28
N GLU A 51 5.10 1.20 10.66
CA GLU A 51 6.31 0.48 11.03
C GLU A 51 6.38 -0.79 10.18
N GLU A 52 7.49 -0.96 9.47
CA GLU A 52 7.83 -2.19 8.77
C GLU A 52 8.94 -2.91 9.54
N ARG A 53 8.76 -4.21 9.74
CA ARG A 53 9.77 -5.08 10.34
C ARG A 53 9.83 -6.40 9.60
N GLU A 54 11.05 -6.91 9.46
CA GLU A 54 11.32 -8.24 8.95
C GLU A 54 11.50 -9.20 10.12
N ILE A 55 10.86 -10.37 10.04
CA ILE A 55 11.05 -11.48 10.98
C ILE A 55 11.43 -12.73 10.21
N SER A 56 12.03 -13.71 10.88
CA SER A 56 12.37 -14.98 10.24
C SER A 56 11.12 -15.75 9.81
N ASP A 57 11.25 -16.60 8.79
CA ASP A 57 10.18 -17.53 8.39
C ASP A 57 9.77 -18.44 9.56
N GLU A 58 10.74 -18.91 10.36
CA GLU A 58 10.47 -19.70 11.56
C GLU A 58 9.57 -18.93 12.54
N ASP A 59 9.88 -17.66 12.82
CA ASP A 59 9.08 -16.83 13.70
C ASP A 59 7.68 -16.57 13.12
N MET A 60 7.57 -16.37 11.80
CA MET A 60 6.29 -16.20 11.11
C MET A 60 5.42 -17.46 11.24
N GLU A 61 5.97 -18.65 10.94
CA GLU A 61 5.28 -19.94 11.02
C GLU A 61 4.88 -20.28 12.47
N ASN A 62 5.72 -19.91 13.44
CA ASN A 62 5.46 -20.10 14.86
C ASN A 62 4.66 -18.94 15.51
N ARG A 63 4.21 -17.96 14.73
CA ARG A 63 3.42 -16.79 15.19
C ARG A 63 4.10 -15.94 16.27
N ARG A 64 5.42 -15.74 16.16
CA ARG A 64 6.25 -14.89 17.03
C ARG A 64 6.52 -13.54 16.34
N TYR A 65 5.49 -12.72 16.18
CA TYR A 65 5.60 -11.38 15.63
C TYR A 65 5.64 -10.32 16.74
#